data_AF-A0A358RJU9-F1
#
_entry.id   AF-A0A358RJU9-F1
#
_cell.length_a   1.000
_cell.length_b   1.000
_cell.length_c   1.000
_cell.angle_alpha   90.00
_cell.angle_beta   90.00
_cell.angle_gamma   90.00
#
_symmetry.space_group_name_H-M   'P 1'
#
loop_
_entity.id
_entity.type
_entity.pdbx_description
1 polymer ?
#
loop_
_entity_poly.entity_id
_entity_poly.type
_entity_poly.pdbx_seq_one_letter_code
_entity_poly.pdbx_strand_id
1 'polypeptide(L)'
;MFATAIGAREFSLRDPMVFILYGVVLAFIVALSLYYMLSAFKRAKELGIESSKIKKVITTSATFSILPGLGIALGVVTLIGTLGIAFPAIRLSVVGSLQYETQMANGVAEGLYGSMSNMIAHGISAQDFATMAMIMTIAICSGGVEVLFFYRLYQPKIGKLMAKTTGGKKGGVNIGDLIFQVSFIGMVIGYLAMSIETLAKNVTFIDGYYNFIAVLVAMGCMYVCDVLINKANWKWLDSFSTPLSMLIAMFVVGIISFCANRYGWALSTDLSGSANEAAEAAKNAFAMIL
;
A
#
# COMPACT_ATOMS: atom_id res chain seq x y z
N MET A 1 2.03 29.01 -24.96
CA MET A 1 2.93 29.08 -26.14
C MET A 1 4.10 28.06 -26.13
N PHE A 2 4.15 27.09 -25.21
CA PHE A 2 5.21 26.05 -25.18
C PHE A 2 4.75 24.65 -25.65
N ALA A 3 3.48 24.49 -26.06
CA ALA A 3 2.90 23.17 -26.38
C ALA A 3 3.27 22.62 -27.77
N THR A 4 3.95 23.39 -28.63
CA THR A 4 4.07 23.08 -30.06
C THR A 4 5.48 22.68 -30.51
N ALA A 5 6.47 22.69 -29.62
CA ALA A 5 7.88 22.48 -30.02
C ALA A 5 8.37 21.03 -29.91
N ILE A 6 7.65 20.14 -29.21
CA ILE A 6 8.07 18.74 -29.02
C ILE A 6 6.86 17.85 -29.24
N GLY A 7 6.56 17.54 -30.51
CA GLY A 7 5.64 16.48 -30.94
C GLY A 7 4.56 16.08 -29.95
N ALA A 8 3.73 17.04 -29.52
CA ALA A 8 2.75 16.82 -28.46
C ALA A 8 1.63 15.92 -29.00
N ARG A 9 1.85 14.61 -28.88
CA ARG A 9 0.75 13.64 -28.88
C ARG A 9 -0.13 13.97 -27.69
N GLU A 10 -1.44 13.87 -27.87
CA GLU A 10 -2.38 13.96 -26.76
C GLU A 10 -1.93 13.00 -25.66
N PHE A 11 -1.78 13.53 -24.45
CA PHE A 11 -1.36 12.75 -23.30
C PHE A 11 -2.35 11.62 -23.08
N SER A 12 -1.90 10.38 -23.27
CA SER A 12 -2.70 9.19 -23.01
C SER A 12 -1.93 8.27 -22.09
N LEU A 13 -2.57 7.88 -20.99
CA LEU A 13 -2.05 6.87 -20.04
C LEU A 13 -1.84 5.50 -20.69
N ARG A 14 -2.39 5.30 -21.89
CA ARG A 14 -2.25 4.08 -22.70
C ARG A 14 -1.23 4.21 -23.83
N ASP A 15 -0.47 5.31 -23.90
CA ASP A 15 0.55 5.47 -24.95
C ASP A 15 1.65 4.39 -24.81
N PRO A 16 2.06 3.74 -25.93
CA PRO A 16 3.13 2.75 -25.95
C PRO A 16 4.42 3.17 -25.25
N MET A 17 4.74 4.47 -25.25
CA MET A 17 5.95 5.00 -24.61
C MET A 17 5.95 4.77 -23.08
N VAL A 18 4.78 4.85 -22.44
CA VAL A 18 4.66 4.63 -20.98
C VAL A 18 4.87 3.16 -20.63
N PHE A 19 4.41 2.24 -21.48
CA PHE A 19 4.62 0.80 -21.31
C PHE A 19 6.08 0.38 -21.56
N ILE A 20 6.76 1.00 -22.52
CA ILE A 20 8.20 0.78 -22.74
C ILE A 20 8.99 1.24 -21.50
N LEU A 21 8.69 2.43 -20.97
CA LEU A 21 9.31 2.91 -19.74
C LEU A 21 9.06 1.96 -18.56
N TYR A 22 7.82 1.47 -18.42
CA TYR A 22 7.48 0.47 -17.41
C TYR A 22 8.32 -0.79 -17.57
N GLY A 23 8.43 -1.34 -18.78
CA GLY A 23 9.24 -2.53 -19.06
C GLY A 23 10.71 -2.35 -18.71
N VAL A 24 11.30 -1.20 -19.03
CA VAL A 24 12.70 -0.88 -18.70
C VAL A 24 12.90 -0.80 -17.19
N VAL A 25 12.03 -0.10 -16.46
CA VAL A 25 12.13 0.04 -15.00
C VAL A 25 11.93 -1.31 -14.32
N LEU A 26 10.94 -2.10 -14.77
CA LEU A 26 10.68 -3.44 -14.24
C LEU A 26 11.90 -4.35 -14.45
N ALA A 27 12.49 -4.36 -15.65
CA ALA A 27 13.68 -5.13 -15.95
C ALA A 27 14.87 -4.74 -15.04
N PHE A 28 15.06 -3.44 -14.80
CA PHE A 28 16.10 -2.95 -13.91
C PHE A 28 15.92 -3.42 -12.46
N ILE A 29 14.70 -3.35 -11.92
CA ILE A 29 14.39 -3.79 -10.54
C ILE A 29 14.55 -5.31 -10.40
N VAL A 30 14.08 -6.08 -11.38
CA VAL A 30 14.25 -7.53 -11.40
C VAL A 30 15.73 -7.89 -11.46
N ALA A 31 16.52 -7.21 -12.31
CA ALA A 31 17.97 -7.43 -12.37
C ALA A 31 18.66 -7.11 -11.03
N LEU A 32 18.32 -6.01 -10.38
CA LEU A 32 18.85 -5.64 -9.06
C LEU A 32 18.49 -6.66 -7.98
N SER A 33 17.23 -7.08 -7.91
CA SER A 33 16.77 -8.05 -6.91
C SER A 33 17.47 -9.41 -7.09
N LEU A 34 17.62 -9.87 -8.34
CA LEU A 34 18.39 -11.08 -8.65
C LEU A 34 19.87 -10.92 -8.28
N TYR A 35 20.49 -9.77 -8.60
CA TYR A 35 21.88 -9.50 -8.25
C TYR A 35 22.13 -9.59 -6.73
N TYR A 36 21.31 -8.93 -5.91
CA TYR A 36 21.44 -8.97 -4.46
C TYR A 36 21.11 -10.34 -3.88
N MET A 37 20.10 -11.02 -4.41
CA MET A 37 19.76 -12.39 -4.01
C MET A 37 20.95 -13.31 -4.25
N LEU A 38 21.50 -13.35 -5.46
CA LEU A 38 22.66 -14.17 -5.81
C LEU A 38 23.90 -13.84 -4.97
N SER A 39 24.11 -12.56 -4.68
CA SER A 39 25.21 -12.10 -3.82
C SER A 39 25.04 -12.58 -2.37
N ALA A 40 23.82 -12.51 -1.83
CA ALA A 40 23.49 -13.02 -0.50
C ALA A 40 23.67 -14.55 -0.43
N PHE A 41 23.29 -15.29 -1.47
CA PHE A 41 23.51 -16.74 -1.56
C PHE A 41 24.99 -17.10 -1.54
N LYS A 42 25.81 -16.41 -2.33
CA LYS A 42 27.27 -16.62 -2.34
C LYS A 42 27.85 -16.39 -0.96
N ARG A 43 27.47 -15.28 -0.31
CA ARG A 43 27.96 -14.94 1.03
C ARG A 43 27.50 -15.92 2.11
N ALA A 44 26.26 -16.38 2.06
CA ALA A 44 25.74 -17.39 2.98
C ALA A 44 26.53 -18.72 2.87
N LYS A 45 26.90 -19.10 1.64
CA LYS A 45 27.72 -20.29 1.40
C LYS A 45 29.16 -20.13 1.91
N GLU A 46 29.78 -18.96 1.70
CA GLU A 46 31.12 -18.65 2.25
C GLU A 46 31.16 -18.69 3.77
N LEU A 47 30.07 -18.27 4.42
CA LEU A 47 29.92 -18.30 5.89
C LEU A 47 29.62 -19.70 6.44
N GLY A 48 29.55 -20.73 5.58
CA GLY A 48 29.29 -22.11 6.00
C GLY A 48 27.85 -22.33 6.50
N ILE A 49 26.89 -21.49 6.11
CA ILE A 49 25.49 -21.68 6.49
C ILE A 49 24.96 -22.95 5.83
N GLU A 50 24.39 -23.83 6.65
CA GLU A 50 23.80 -25.09 6.20
C GLU A 50 22.79 -24.88 5.07
N SER A 51 22.92 -25.67 3.99
CA SER A 51 22.06 -25.54 2.81
C SER A 51 20.57 -25.81 3.10
N SER A 52 20.26 -26.62 4.13
CA SER A 52 18.87 -26.86 4.54
C SER A 52 18.22 -25.59 5.12
N LYS A 53 18.97 -24.79 5.89
CA LYS A 53 18.52 -23.52 6.46
C LYS A 53 18.31 -22.49 5.36
N ILE A 54 19.22 -22.42 4.39
CA ILE A 54 19.07 -21.54 3.23
C ILE A 54 17.78 -21.89 2.47
N LYS A 55 17.55 -23.17 2.13
CA LYS A 55 16.32 -23.62 1.47
C LYS A 55 15.06 -23.28 2.27
N LYS A 56 15.09 -23.53 3.58
CA LYS A 56 13.98 -23.21 4.47
C LYS A 56 13.65 -21.72 4.45
N VAL A 57 14.66 -20.84 4.55
CA VAL A 57 14.47 -19.39 4.50
C VAL A 57 13.84 -18.96 3.18
N ILE A 58 14.32 -19.44 2.03
CA ILE A 58 13.74 -19.11 0.72
C ILE A 58 12.27 -19.54 0.66
N THR A 59 11.97 -20.78 1.03
CA THR A 59 10.60 -21.31 0.98
C THR A 59 9.69 -20.52 1.90
N THR A 60 10.12 -20.24 3.13
CA THR A 60 9.33 -19.44 4.08
C THR A 60 9.13 -18.02 3.56
N SER A 61 10.16 -17.35 3.04
CA SER A 61 10.05 -16.00 2.48
C SER A 61 9.16 -15.95 1.24
N ALA A 62 9.26 -16.93 0.35
CA ALA A 62 8.43 -17.02 -0.85
C ALA A 62 6.95 -17.19 -0.46
N THR A 63 6.64 -18.18 0.39
CA THR A 63 5.26 -18.41 0.86
C THR A 63 4.72 -17.20 1.64
N PHE A 64 5.56 -16.53 2.42
CA PHE A 64 5.19 -15.33 3.16
C PHE A 64 4.85 -14.15 2.24
N SER A 65 5.54 -14.01 1.10
CA SER A 65 5.33 -12.90 0.16
C SER A 65 4.02 -12.99 -0.63
N ILE A 66 3.41 -14.18 -0.73
CA ILE A 66 2.18 -14.39 -1.52
C ILE A 66 1.03 -13.56 -0.95
N LEU A 67 0.82 -13.62 0.37
CA LEU A 67 -0.35 -13.01 1.01
C LEU A 67 -0.34 -11.46 0.92
N PRO A 68 0.77 -10.77 1.26
CA PRO A 68 0.91 -9.34 1.00
C PRO A 68 0.89 -9.01 -0.50
N GLY A 69 1.49 -9.86 -1.34
CA GLY A 69 1.55 -9.66 -2.80
C GLY A 69 0.16 -9.64 -3.44
N LEU A 70 -0.74 -10.53 -3.03
CA LEU A 70 -2.13 -10.52 -3.48
C LEU A 70 -2.86 -9.22 -3.09
N GLY A 71 -2.63 -8.73 -1.87
CA GLY A 71 -3.20 -7.45 -1.43
C GLY A 71 -2.71 -6.27 -2.26
N ILE A 72 -1.41 -6.24 -2.60
CA ILE A 72 -0.84 -5.22 -3.48
C ILE A 72 -1.42 -5.34 -4.89
N ALA A 73 -1.53 -6.55 -5.44
CA ALA A 73 -2.09 -6.77 -6.77
C ALA A 73 -3.54 -6.28 -6.88
N LEU A 74 -4.38 -6.57 -5.89
CA LEU A 74 -5.75 -6.04 -5.82
C LEU A 74 -5.78 -4.52 -5.72
N GLY A 75 -4.89 -3.92 -4.94
CA GLY A 75 -4.80 -2.47 -4.84
C GLY A 75 -4.29 -1.78 -6.10
N VAL A 76 -3.35 -2.40 -6.83
CA VAL A 76 -2.92 -1.91 -8.15
C VAL A 76 -4.14 -1.85 -9.06
N VAL A 77 -4.95 -2.90 -9.11
CA VAL A 77 -6.18 -2.94 -9.91
C VAL A 77 -7.10 -1.77 -9.60
N THR A 78 -7.28 -1.41 -8.32
CA THR A 78 -8.13 -0.24 -7.96
C THR A 78 -7.56 1.09 -8.46
N LEU A 79 -6.24 1.22 -8.56
CA LEU A 79 -5.56 2.41 -9.06
C LEU A 79 -5.51 2.47 -10.60
N ILE A 80 -5.67 1.33 -11.30
CA ILE A 80 -5.67 1.27 -12.77
C ILE A 80 -6.80 2.12 -13.35
N GLY A 81 -7.98 2.11 -12.72
CA GLY A 81 -9.15 2.84 -13.19
C GLY A 81 -8.93 4.36 -13.23
N THR A 82 -8.08 4.88 -12.35
CA THR A 82 -7.87 6.33 -12.19
C THR A 82 -6.53 6.80 -12.76
N LEU A 83 -5.46 6.04 -12.59
CA LEU A 83 -4.10 6.47 -12.94
C LEU A 83 -3.48 5.67 -14.09
N GLY A 84 -4.26 4.76 -14.71
CA GLY A 84 -3.78 3.84 -15.73
C GLY A 84 -2.90 2.72 -15.16
N ILE A 85 -2.49 1.79 -16.03
CA ILE A 85 -1.77 0.58 -15.61
C ILE A 85 -0.31 0.87 -15.24
N ALA A 86 0.38 1.59 -16.12
CA ALA A 86 1.83 1.70 -16.04
C ALA A 86 2.29 2.58 -14.86
N PHE A 87 1.58 3.67 -14.55
CA PHE A 87 2.05 4.65 -13.55
C PHE A 87 2.03 4.10 -12.10
N PRO A 88 0.92 3.53 -11.58
CA PRO A 88 0.91 2.89 -10.26
C PRO A 88 1.86 1.68 -10.19
N ALA A 89 1.95 0.89 -11.27
CA ALA A 89 2.80 -0.31 -11.31
C ALA A 89 4.30 0.03 -11.20
N ILE A 90 4.77 1.06 -11.93
CA ILE A 90 6.15 1.54 -11.80
C ILE A 90 6.44 1.94 -10.35
N ARG A 91 5.54 2.71 -9.74
CA ARG A 91 5.81 3.33 -8.43
C ARG A 91 5.77 2.32 -7.30
N LEU A 92 4.77 1.44 -7.28
CA LEU A 92 4.67 0.34 -6.32
C LEU A 92 5.83 -0.66 -6.44
N SER A 93 6.52 -0.73 -7.57
CA SER A 93 7.69 -1.60 -7.76
C SER A 93 9.01 -1.01 -7.20
N VAL A 94 9.17 0.31 -7.14
CA VAL A 94 10.43 0.97 -6.72
C VAL A 94 10.36 1.42 -5.27
N VAL A 95 9.44 2.33 -4.96
CA VAL A 95 9.19 2.87 -3.62
C VAL A 95 7.70 3.12 -3.57
N GLY A 96 6.95 2.18 -2.99
CA GLY A 96 5.51 2.35 -2.94
C GLY A 96 4.87 1.58 -1.80
N SER A 97 3.95 2.26 -1.14
CA SER A 97 2.96 1.67 -0.25
C SER A 97 1.62 1.92 -0.90
N LEU A 98 0.84 0.85 -1.08
CA LEU A 98 -0.49 0.95 -1.67
C LEU A 98 -1.36 1.98 -0.94
N GLN A 99 -1.37 1.92 0.40
CA GLN A 99 -2.13 2.83 1.25
C GLN A 99 -1.67 4.28 1.08
N TYR A 100 -0.38 4.50 0.91
CA TYR A 100 0.15 5.84 0.68
C TYR A 100 -0.31 6.38 -0.69
N GLU A 101 -0.16 5.59 -1.75
CA GLU A 101 -0.50 6.01 -3.11
C GLU A 101 -1.99 6.35 -3.24
N THR A 102 -2.86 5.54 -2.65
CA THR A 102 -4.31 5.79 -2.67
C THR A 102 -4.69 7.05 -1.89
N GLN A 103 -4.11 7.27 -0.70
CA GLN A 103 -4.39 8.47 0.09
C GLN A 103 -3.92 9.75 -0.59
N MET A 104 -2.72 9.75 -1.16
CA MET A 104 -2.22 10.94 -1.85
C MET A 104 -3.03 11.21 -3.12
N ALA A 105 -3.40 10.17 -3.88
CA ALA A 105 -4.28 10.34 -5.03
C ALA A 105 -5.64 10.93 -4.63
N ASN A 106 -6.26 10.39 -3.57
CA ASN A 106 -7.53 10.89 -3.04
C ASN A 106 -7.41 12.34 -2.55
N GLY A 107 -6.36 12.68 -1.82
CA GLY A 107 -6.14 14.04 -1.33
C GLY A 107 -5.97 15.07 -2.46
N VAL A 108 -5.31 14.69 -3.56
CA VAL A 108 -5.20 15.57 -4.74
C VAL A 108 -6.54 15.70 -5.45
N ALA A 109 -7.28 14.60 -5.62
CA ALA A 109 -8.59 14.64 -6.27
C ALA A 109 -9.62 15.44 -5.46
N GLU A 110 -9.64 15.30 -4.13
CA GLU A 110 -10.44 16.14 -3.24
C GLU A 110 -10.01 17.61 -3.32
N GLY A 111 -8.71 17.89 -3.35
CA GLY A 111 -8.20 19.26 -3.43
C GLY A 111 -8.48 19.98 -4.75
N LEU A 112 -8.54 19.26 -5.87
CA LEU A 112 -8.76 19.83 -7.21
C LEU A 112 -10.23 19.79 -7.64
N TYR A 113 -10.94 18.71 -7.36
CA TYR A 113 -12.28 18.42 -7.89
C TYR A 113 -13.33 18.07 -6.82
N GLY A 114 -12.96 18.12 -5.54
CA GLY A 114 -13.83 17.79 -4.41
C GLY A 114 -14.06 16.28 -4.20
N SER A 115 -13.81 15.44 -5.20
CA SER A 115 -13.81 13.97 -5.08
C SER A 115 -13.04 13.31 -6.22
N MET A 116 -12.63 12.05 -6.00
CA MET A 116 -12.04 11.19 -7.03
C MET A 116 -13.01 10.94 -8.19
N SER A 117 -14.29 10.72 -7.90
CA SER A 117 -15.33 10.45 -8.90
C SER A 117 -15.55 11.64 -9.84
N ASN A 118 -15.54 12.87 -9.31
CA ASN A 118 -15.66 14.09 -10.10
C ASN A 118 -14.47 14.27 -11.03
N MET A 119 -13.25 13.96 -10.56
CA MET A 119 -12.04 14.02 -11.38
C MET A 119 -12.08 13.00 -12.53
N ILE A 120 -12.56 11.79 -12.27
CA ILE A 120 -12.72 10.76 -13.32
C ILE A 120 -13.78 11.21 -14.34
N ALA A 121 -14.93 11.72 -13.87
CA ALA A 121 -16.02 12.17 -14.72
C ALA A 121 -15.65 13.37 -15.61
N HIS A 122 -14.76 14.24 -15.14
CA HIS A 122 -14.24 15.37 -15.90
C HIS A 122 -13.22 14.96 -16.98
N GLY A 123 -12.66 13.75 -16.86
CA GLY A 123 -11.52 13.31 -17.67
C GLY A 123 -10.21 13.88 -17.13
N ILE A 124 -9.26 13.00 -16.82
CA ILE A 124 -7.97 13.40 -16.24
C ILE A 124 -7.13 14.09 -17.31
N SER A 125 -6.92 15.40 -17.15
CA SER A 125 -6.05 16.16 -18.04
C SER A 125 -4.57 15.86 -17.79
N ALA A 126 -3.70 16.21 -18.74
CA ALA A 126 -2.25 16.10 -18.56
C ALA A 126 -1.74 16.88 -17.33
N GLN A 127 -2.39 18.01 -17.01
CA GLN A 127 -2.04 18.85 -15.88
C GLN A 127 -2.48 18.23 -14.55
N ASP A 128 -3.66 17.59 -14.50
CA ASP A 128 -4.13 16.86 -13.32
C ASP A 128 -3.22 15.67 -13.03
N PHE A 129 -2.86 14.91 -14.07
CA PHE A 129 -1.92 13.80 -13.95
C PHE A 129 -0.55 14.26 -13.48
N ALA A 130 0.01 15.33 -14.06
CA ALA A 130 1.29 15.87 -13.64
C ALA A 130 1.27 16.34 -12.18
N THR A 131 0.16 16.95 -11.74
CA THR A 131 -0.02 17.43 -10.36
C THR A 131 -0.10 16.25 -9.38
N MET A 132 -0.93 15.24 -9.69
CA MET A 132 -1.00 14.00 -8.90
C MET A 132 0.36 13.31 -8.83
N ALA A 133 1.00 13.10 -9.98
CA ALA A 133 2.29 12.44 -10.06
C ALA A 133 3.37 13.18 -9.25
N MET A 134 3.38 14.51 -9.31
CA MET A 134 4.34 15.34 -8.58
C MET A 134 4.13 15.24 -7.07
N ILE A 135 2.90 15.40 -6.58
CA ILE A 135 2.58 15.37 -5.14
C ILE A 135 2.93 14.01 -4.55
N MET A 136 2.49 12.94 -5.22
CA MET A 136 2.75 11.58 -4.77
C MET A 136 4.27 11.23 -4.84
N THR A 137 5.02 11.78 -5.81
CA THR A 137 6.48 11.52 -5.92
C THR A 137 7.27 12.28 -4.87
N ILE A 138 7.01 13.57 -4.67
CA ILE A 138 7.77 14.39 -3.71
C ILE A 138 7.61 13.85 -2.29
N ALA A 139 6.38 13.51 -1.89
CA ALA A 139 6.14 13.06 -0.54
C ALA A 139 6.79 11.68 -0.26
N ILE A 140 6.86 10.74 -1.22
CA ILE A 140 7.56 9.47 -0.99
C ILE A 140 9.08 9.58 -1.09
N CYS A 141 9.60 10.45 -1.97
CA CYS A 141 11.02 10.69 -2.07
C CYS A 141 11.60 11.38 -0.83
N SER A 142 10.79 12.16 -0.10
CA SER A 142 11.23 12.87 1.10
C SER A 142 11.90 11.97 2.14
N GLY A 143 11.34 10.80 2.43
CA GLY A 143 11.90 9.86 3.40
C GLY A 143 13.23 9.24 2.93
N GLY A 144 13.32 8.89 1.65
CA GLY A 144 14.56 8.36 1.07
C GLY A 144 15.68 9.41 1.06
N VAL A 145 15.35 10.66 0.73
CA VAL A 145 16.26 11.81 0.76
C VAL A 145 16.72 12.10 2.19
N GLU A 146 15.80 12.09 3.16
CA GLU A 146 16.14 12.32 4.57
C GLU A 146 17.11 11.25 5.08
N VAL A 147 16.86 9.98 4.77
CA VAL A 147 17.79 8.90 5.12
C VAL A 147 19.14 9.11 4.41
N LEU A 148 19.17 9.44 3.13
CA LEU A 148 20.44 9.61 2.41
C LEU A 148 21.34 10.68 3.05
N PHE A 149 20.79 11.84 3.41
CA PHE A 149 21.56 12.97 3.94
C PHE A 149 21.74 12.94 5.45
N PHE A 150 20.72 12.54 6.21
CA PHE A 150 20.70 12.66 7.67
C PHE A 150 20.91 11.34 8.41
N TYR A 151 20.95 10.19 7.74
CA TYR A 151 21.14 8.89 8.42
C TYR A 151 22.42 8.86 9.26
N ARG A 152 23.55 9.36 8.73
CA ARG A 152 24.81 9.44 9.50
C ARG A 152 24.72 10.37 10.72
N LEU A 153 23.85 11.38 10.67
CA LEU A 153 23.62 12.29 11.79
C LEU A 153 22.68 11.68 12.85
N TYR A 154 21.67 10.93 12.41
CA TYR A 154 20.65 10.34 13.27
C TYR A 154 21.08 9.01 13.89
N GLN A 155 21.82 8.17 13.17
CA GLN A 155 22.24 6.84 13.64
C GLN A 155 22.89 6.85 15.06
N PRO A 156 23.86 7.73 15.38
CA PRO A 156 24.43 7.78 16.73
C PRO A 156 23.47 8.38 17.78
N LYS A 157 22.52 9.24 17.37
CA LYS A 157 21.53 9.86 18.26
C LYS A 157 20.41 8.90 18.62
N ILE A 158 19.90 8.15 17.63
CA ILE A 158 18.93 7.08 17.82
C ILE A 158 19.55 5.98 18.69
N GLY A 159 20.79 5.56 18.41
CA GLY A 159 21.48 4.59 19.26
C GLY A 159 21.58 5.02 20.73
N LYS A 160 21.84 6.31 20.98
CA LYS A 160 21.82 6.88 22.35
C LYS A 160 20.43 6.91 22.97
N LEU A 161 19.37 7.17 22.19
CA LEU A 161 17.98 7.15 22.65
C LEU A 161 17.50 5.72 22.96
N MET A 162 17.86 4.74 22.13
CA MET A 162 17.59 3.31 22.34
C MET A 162 18.34 2.75 23.56
N ALA A 163 19.45 3.36 23.95
CA ALA A 163 20.21 3.00 25.15
C ALA A 163 19.76 3.74 26.42
N LYS A 164 18.87 4.74 26.28
CA LYS A 164 18.44 5.60 27.39
C LYS A 164 17.14 5.07 27.96
N THR A 165 17.25 4.36 29.08
CA THR A 165 16.09 3.91 29.86
C THR A 165 15.71 4.99 30.87
N THR A 166 14.45 5.42 30.88
CA THR A 166 13.93 6.34 31.90
C THR A 166 13.01 5.57 32.85
N GLY A 167 13.32 5.62 34.15
CA GLY A 167 12.55 4.97 35.20
C GLY A 167 13.45 4.12 36.10
N GLY A 168 13.45 4.44 37.40
CA GLY A 168 14.23 3.74 38.42
C GLY A 168 13.86 2.25 38.54
N LYS A 169 14.78 1.50 39.16
CA LYS A 169 14.71 0.06 39.48
C LYS A 169 13.26 -0.46 39.58
N LYS A 170 12.84 -1.26 38.59
CA LYS A 170 11.53 -1.96 38.42
C LYS A 170 10.46 -1.35 37.49
N GLY A 171 10.85 -0.57 36.48
CA GLY A 171 9.89 -0.21 35.42
C GLY A 171 10.43 0.74 34.37
N GLY A 172 11.73 0.66 34.07
CA GLY A 172 12.37 1.57 33.13
C GLY A 172 11.81 1.40 31.73
N VAL A 173 11.17 2.44 31.20
CA VAL A 173 10.70 2.47 29.81
C VAL A 173 11.87 2.88 28.93
N ASN A 174 12.18 2.06 27.92
CA ASN A 174 13.16 2.42 26.90
C ASN A 174 12.56 3.54 26.05
N ILE A 175 13.20 4.73 26.05
CA ILE A 175 12.68 5.88 25.28
C ILE A 175 12.61 5.54 23.79
N GLY A 176 13.57 4.75 23.28
CA GLY A 176 13.57 4.29 21.90
C GLY A 176 12.37 3.43 21.54
N ASP A 177 12.06 2.42 22.37
CA ASP A 177 10.89 1.56 22.17
C ASP A 177 9.59 2.36 22.31
N LEU A 178 9.53 3.30 23.24
CA LEU A 178 8.37 4.18 23.42
C LEU A 178 8.11 5.04 22.17
N ILE A 179 9.15 5.63 21.58
CA ILE A 179 9.00 6.44 20.35
C ILE A 179 8.44 5.59 19.20
N PHE A 180 8.92 4.35 19.05
CA PHE A 180 8.42 3.44 18.03
C PHE A 180 6.95 3.06 18.28
N GLN A 181 6.60 2.71 19.51
CA GLN A 181 5.22 2.39 19.89
C GLN A 181 4.27 3.57 19.67
N VAL A 182 4.66 4.77 20.12
CA VAL A 182 3.85 5.98 19.95
C VAL A 182 3.66 6.33 18.47
N SER A 183 4.70 6.18 17.65
CA SER A 183 4.61 6.43 16.20
C SER A 183 3.63 5.46 15.53
N PHE A 184 3.65 4.18 15.93
CA PHE A 184 2.73 3.18 15.39
C PHE A 184 1.28 3.45 15.84
N ILE A 185 1.06 3.75 17.12
CA ILE A 185 -0.26 4.13 17.64
C ILE A 185 -0.78 5.38 16.95
N GLY A 186 0.06 6.41 16.77
CA GLY A 186 -0.31 7.64 16.08
C GLY A 186 -0.74 7.39 14.63
N MET A 187 -0.02 6.52 13.92
CA MET A 187 -0.41 6.09 12.57
C MET A 187 -1.78 5.41 12.57
N VAL A 188 -2.03 4.46 13.47
CA VAL A 188 -3.33 3.76 13.57
C VAL A 188 -4.47 4.72 13.91
N ILE A 189 -4.25 5.67 14.83
CA ILE A 189 -5.25 6.68 15.18
C ILE A 189 -5.54 7.60 13.99
N GLY A 190 -4.52 8.00 13.23
CA GLY A 190 -4.71 8.79 12.01
C GLY A 190 -5.61 8.08 10.98
N TYR A 191 -5.36 6.78 10.75
CA TYR A 191 -6.21 5.96 9.89
C TYR A 191 -7.64 5.77 10.41
N LEU A 192 -7.79 5.61 11.72
CA LEU A 192 -9.10 5.53 12.36
C LEU A 192 -9.86 6.86 12.28
N ALA A 193 -9.17 7.99 12.43
CA ALA A 193 -9.74 9.32 12.34
C ALA A 193 -10.33 9.59 10.94
N MET A 194 -9.62 9.23 9.86
CA MET A 194 -10.16 9.31 8.49
C MET A 194 -11.44 8.48 8.31
N SER A 195 -11.48 7.29 8.94
CA SER A 195 -12.66 6.43 8.90
C SER A 195 -13.85 7.06 9.65
N ILE A 196 -13.59 7.73 10.77
CA ILE A 196 -14.62 8.40 11.59
C ILE A 196 -15.07 9.73 10.96
N GLU A 197 -14.16 10.49 10.34
CA GLU A 197 -14.50 11.74 9.63
C GLU A 197 -15.53 11.48 8.53
N THR A 198 -15.36 10.38 7.80
CA THR A 198 -16.33 9.94 6.78
C THR A 198 -17.71 9.73 7.38
N LEU A 199 -17.82 9.18 8.61
CA LEU A 199 -19.07 9.01 9.34
C LEU A 199 -19.68 10.32 9.84
N ALA A 200 -18.84 11.29 10.20
CA ALA A 200 -19.25 12.58 10.73
C ALA A 200 -19.86 13.51 9.67
N LYS A 201 -19.57 13.31 8.38
CA LYS A 201 -20.07 14.13 7.25
C LYS A 201 -21.53 13.82 6.82
N ASN A 202 -22.40 13.39 7.74
CA ASN A 202 -23.80 13.00 7.47
C ASN A 202 -23.94 11.96 6.34
N VAL A 203 -23.54 10.72 6.65
CA VAL A 203 -23.59 9.60 5.71
C VAL A 203 -25.04 9.21 5.39
N THR A 204 -25.49 9.48 4.17
CA THR A 204 -26.78 9.02 3.63
C THR A 204 -26.71 7.64 2.97
N PHE A 205 -25.50 7.12 2.71
CA PHE A 205 -25.26 5.91 1.94
C PHE A 205 -24.44 4.88 2.73
N ILE A 206 -24.74 3.59 2.58
CA ILE A 206 -24.10 2.50 3.36
C ILE A 206 -22.57 2.41 3.14
N ASP A 207 -22.11 2.95 2.03
CA ASP A 207 -20.75 3.05 1.53
C ASP A 207 -19.82 3.81 2.48
N GLY A 208 -20.34 4.85 3.14
CA GLY A 208 -19.58 5.65 4.10
C GLY A 208 -19.15 4.85 5.33
N TYR A 209 -19.78 3.68 5.57
CA TYR A 209 -19.45 2.78 6.67
C TYR A 209 -18.42 1.71 6.30
N TYR A 210 -18.07 1.53 5.02
CA TYR A 210 -17.20 0.41 4.58
C TYR A 210 -15.81 0.44 5.21
N ASN A 211 -15.14 1.60 5.22
CA ASN A 211 -13.83 1.73 5.86
C ASN A 211 -13.91 1.47 7.37
N PHE A 212 -14.95 1.97 8.03
CA PHE A 212 -15.13 1.75 9.47
C PHE A 212 -15.40 0.27 9.80
N ILE A 213 -16.26 -0.41 9.03
CA ILE A 213 -16.52 -1.84 9.16
C ILE A 213 -15.24 -2.65 8.88
N ALA A 214 -14.48 -2.29 7.84
CA ALA A 214 -13.19 -2.95 7.54
C ALA A 214 -12.23 -2.86 8.74
N VAL A 215 -12.11 -1.70 9.37
CA VAL A 215 -11.25 -1.49 10.54
C VAL A 215 -11.73 -2.34 11.72
N LEU A 216 -13.03 -2.38 12.01
CA LEU A 216 -13.57 -3.23 13.08
C LEU A 216 -13.32 -4.72 12.84
N VAL A 217 -13.56 -5.19 11.61
CA VAL A 217 -13.34 -6.59 11.22
C VAL A 217 -11.85 -6.94 11.26
N ALA A 218 -10.98 -6.05 10.77
CA ALA A 218 -9.54 -6.25 10.83
C ALA A 218 -9.05 -6.34 12.28
N MET A 219 -9.51 -5.45 13.17
CA MET A 219 -9.17 -5.49 14.59
C MET A 219 -9.65 -6.78 15.26
N GLY A 220 -10.90 -7.20 15.00
CA GLY A 220 -11.44 -8.45 15.53
C GLY A 220 -10.67 -9.66 15.04
N CYS A 221 -10.33 -9.71 13.76
CA CYS A 221 -9.55 -10.79 13.16
C CYS A 221 -8.12 -10.83 13.73
N MET A 222 -7.46 -9.68 13.87
CA MET A 222 -6.14 -9.58 14.50
C MET A 222 -6.16 -10.07 15.94
N TYR A 223 -7.16 -9.67 16.72
CA TYR A 223 -7.32 -10.13 18.10
C TYR A 223 -7.52 -11.66 18.18
N VAL A 224 -8.35 -12.23 17.29
CA VAL A 224 -8.51 -13.69 17.21
C VAL A 224 -7.20 -14.38 16.82
N CYS A 225 -6.46 -13.83 15.85
CA CYS A 225 -5.16 -14.37 15.46
C CYS A 225 -4.18 -14.33 16.64
N ASP A 226 -4.11 -13.22 17.38
CA ASP A 226 -3.25 -13.08 18.55
C ASP A 226 -3.61 -14.09 19.66
N VAL A 227 -4.90 -14.28 19.93
CA VAL A 227 -5.36 -15.33 20.86
C VAL A 227 -4.96 -16.73 20.38
N LEU A 228 -5.06 -17.02 19.09
CA LEU A 228 -4.64 -18.32 18.54
C LEU A 228 -3.11 -18.50 18.60
N ILE A 229 -2.34 -17.45 18.36
CA ILE A 229 -0.87 -17.47 18.46
C ILE A 229 -0.45 -17.72 19.91
N ASN A 230 -0.99 -16.94 20.85
CA ASN A 230 -0.56 -16.95 22.25
C ASN A 230 -1.16 -18.13 23.04
N LYS A 231 -2.42 -18.49 22.79
CA LYS A 231 -3.13 -19.53 23.55
C LYS A 231 -3.06 -20.91 22.90
N ALA A 232 -3.03 -21.00 21.56
CA ALA A 232 -2.92 -22.27 20.84
C ALA A 232 -1.48 -22.55 20.32
N ASN A 233 -0.52 -21.64 20.57
CA ASN A 233 0.89 -21.76 20.16
C ASN A 233 1.08 -21.90 18.63
N TRP A 234 0.16 -21.36 17.84
CA TRP A 234 0.22 -21.40 16.38
C TRP A 234 1.18 -20.35 15.84
N LYS A 235 2.49 -20.56 16.05
CA LYS A 235 3.57 -19.64 15.66
C LYS A 235 3.63 -19.33 14.16
N TRP A 236 3.04 -20.17 13.32
CA TRP A 236 2.96 -19.88 11.89
C TRP A 236 2.07 -18.65 11.63
N LEU A 237 0.99 -18.48 12.39
CA LEU A 237 0.01 -17.40 12.21
C LEU A 237 0.57 -16.02 12.59
N ASP A 238 1.63 -15.96 13.42
CA ASP A 238 2.31 -14.71 13.79
C ASP A 238 2.79 -13.94 12.56
N SER A 239 3.35 -14.68 11.60
CA SER A 239 3.78 -14.15 10.31
C SER A 239 2.60 -13.81 9.38
N PHE A 240 1.46 -14.51 9.46
CA PHE A 240 0.35 -14.32 8.52
C PHE A 240 -0.79 -13.43 9.04
N SER A 241 -0.80 -13.07 10.33
CA SER A 241 -1.89 -12.35 10.99
C SER A 241 -2.23 -11.01 10.32
N THR A 242 -1.22 -10.23 9.97
CA THR A 242 -1.39 -8.88 9.41
C THR A 242 -1.94 -8.91 7.99
N PRO A 243 -1.37 -9.68 7.02
CA PRO A 243 -1.95 -9.74 5.68
C PRO A 243 -3.29 -10.49 5.65
N LEU A 244 -3.47 -11.51 6.50
CA LEU A 244 -4.72 -12.28 6.57
C LEU A 244 -5.88 -11.42 7.08
N SER A 245 -5.67 -10.63 8.14
CA SER A 245 -6.69 -9.71 8.66
C SER A 245 -7.07 -8.64 7.64
N MET A 246 -6.10 -8.13 6.86
CA MET A 246 -6.39 -7.21 5.76
C MET A 246 -7.28 -7.85 4.68
N LEU A 247 -6.95 -9.07 4.24
CA LEU A 247 -7.74 -9.78 3.23
C LEU A 247 -9.15 -10.13 3.71
N ILE A 248 -9.30 -10.57 4.97
CA ILE A 248 -10.61 -10.87 5.56
C ILE A 248 -11.46 -9.61 5.66
N ALA A 249 -10.89 -8.49 6.09
CA ALA A 249 -11.60 -7.21 6.14
C ALA A 249 -12.08 -6.78 4.74
N MET A 250 -11.22 -6.85 3.73
CA MET A 250 -11.59 -6.55 2.34
C MET A 250 -12.68 -7.49 1.82
N PHE A 251 -12.60 -8.79 2.13
CA PHE A 251 -13.59 -9.78 1.71
C PHE A 251 -14.96 -9.54 2.34
N VAL A 252 -15.01 -9.24 3.65
CA VAL A 252 -16.26 -8.95 4.35
C VAL A 252 -16.91 -7.69 3.78
N VAL A 253 -16.14 -6.63 3.54
CA VAL A 253 -16.66 -5.42 2.88
C VAL A 253 -17.15 -5.71 1.46
N GLY A 254 -16.42 -6.54 0.70
CA GLY A 254 -16.84 -6.98 -0.63
C GLY A 254 -18.18 -7.71 -0.62
N ILE A 255 -18.41 -8.60 0.35
CA ILE A 255 -19.71 -9.29 0.53
C ILE A 255 -20.81 -8.28 0.87
N ILE A 256 -20.55 -7.35 1.79
CA ILE A 256 -21.52 -6.32 2.17
C ILE A 256 -21.89 -5.47 0.95
N SER A 257 -20.91 -5.09 0.14
CA SER A 257 -21.13 -4.35 -1.11
C SER A 257 -21.95 -5.15 -2.12
N PHE A 258 -21.65 -6.44 -2.31
CA PHE A 258 -22.43 -7.31 -3.18
C PHE A 258 -23.89 -7.46 -2.73
N CYS A 259 -24.10 -7.67 -1.43
CA CYS A 259 -25.44 -7.74 -0.85
C CYS A 259 -26.18 -6.40 -0.99
N ALA A 260 -25.50 -5.28 -0.73
CA ALA A 260 -26.09 -3.95 -0.86
C ALA A 260 -26.58 -3.67 -2.29
N ASN A 261 -25.81 -4.08 -3.30
CA ASN A 261 -26.18 -3.97 -4.72
C ASN A 261 -27.38 -4.90 -5.06
N ARG A 262 -27.37 -6.14 -4.56
CA ARG A 262 -28.45 -7.12 -4.83
C ARG A 262 -29.77 -6.79 -4.13
N TYR A 263 -29.73 -6.19 -2.93
CA TYR A 263 -30.90 -5.88 -2.12
C TYR A 263 -31.36 -4.41 -2.22
N GLY A 264 -30.78 -3.62 -3.13
CA GLY A 264 -31.19 -2.25 -3.40
C GLY A 264 -30.96 -1.28 -2.24
N TRP A 265 -29.92 -1.52 -1.44
CA TRP A 265 -29.52 -0.60 -0.38
C TRP A 265 -29.00 0.70 -1.00
N ALA A 266 -29.17 1.83 -0.30
CA ALA A 266 -28.73 3.13 -0.77
C ALA A 266 -27.18 3.16 -0.86
N LEU A 267 -26.67 2.83 -2.05
CA LEU A 267 -25.30 3.07 -2.48
C LEU A 267 -25.22 4.46 -3.13
N SER A 268 -24.13 5.16 -2.87
CA SER A 268 -23.74 6.31 -3.68
C SER A 268 -23.45 5.81 -5.11
N THR A 269 -23.76 6.62 -6.12
CA THR A 269 -23.53 6.31 -7.54
C THR A 269 -22.05 6.04 -7.90
N ASP A 270 -21.13 6.27 -6.96
CA ASP A 270 -19.68 6.17 -7.14
C ASP A 270 -19.12 4.74 -7.01
N LEU A 271 -19.84 3.81 -6.36
CA LEU A 271 -19.36 2.44 -6.08
C LEU A 271 -19.90 1.36 -7.02
N SER A 272 -21.08 1.57 -7.64
CA SER A 272 -21.63 0.62 -8.62
C SER A 272 -20.85 0.62 -9.93
N GLY A 273 -20.26 1.76 -10.29
CA GLY A 273 -19.32 1.91 -11.42
C GLY A 273 -17.93 1.37 -11.09
N SER A 274 -17.32 1.82 -10.00
CA SER A 274 -15.92 1.48 -9.66
C SER A 274 -15.69 0.01 -9.29
N ALA A 275 -16.67 -0.70 -8.70
CA ALA A 275 -16.54 -2.13 -8.43
C ALA A 275 -16.64 -2.98 -9.70
N ASN A 276 -17.51 -2.59 -10.64
CA ASN A 276 -17.62 -3.23 -11.97
C ASN A 276 -16.41 -2.87 -12.85
N GLU A 277 -15.95 -1.62 -12.83
CA GLU A 277 -14.74 -1.18 -13.54
C GLU A 277 -13.48 -1.81 -12.96
N ALA A 278 -13.36 -1.97 -11.63
CA ALA A 278 -12.24 -2.69 -11.03
C ALA A 278 -12.27 -4.19 -11.34
N ALA A 279 -13.46 -4.81 -11.36
CA ALA A 279 -13.63 -6.20 -11.76
C ALA A 279 -13.35 -6.41 -13.26
N GLU A 280 -13.77 -5.49 -14.11
CA GLU A 280 -13.55 -5.51 -15.55
C GLU A 280 -12.11 -5.12 -15.92
N ALA A 281 -11.50 -4.16 -15.22
CA ALA A 281 -10.08 -3.84 -15.32
C ALA A 281 -9.20 -4.97 -14.79
N ALA A 282 -9.59 -5.70 -13.73
CA ALA A 282 -8.92 -6.92 -13.32
C ALA A 282 -9.00 -7.99 -14.42
N LYS A 283 -10.20 -8.20 -14.99
CA LYS A 283 -10.42 -9.17 -16.08
C LYS A 283 -9.59 -8.82 -17.32
N ASN A 284 -9.56 -7.54 -17.68
CA ASN A 284 -8.82 -7.03 -18.82
C ASN A 284 -7.30 -7.00 -18.57
N ALA A 285 -6.84 -6.69 -17.36
CA ALA A 285 -5.43 -6.76 -16.99
C ALA A 285 -4.93 -8.22 -16.95
N PHE A 286 -5.71 -9.16 -16.42
CA PHE A 286 -5.40 -10.59 -16.50
C PHE A 286 -5.40 -11.10 -17.94
N ALA A 287 -6.32 -10.62 -18.78
CA ALA A 287 -6.38 -10.98 -20.21
C ALA A 287 -5.27 -10.33 -21.06
N MET A 288 -4.62 -9.27 -20.57
CA MET A 288 -3.48 -8.63 -21.25
C MET A 288 -2.13 -9.23 -20.82
N ILE A 289 -2.10 -9.95 -19.69
CA ILE A 289 -0.90 -10.62 -19.15
C ILE A 289 -0.81 -12.09 -19.63
N LEU A 290 -1.94 -12.69 -20.05
CA LEU A 290 -2.01 -13.98 -20.76
C LEU A 290 -1.88 -13.78 -22.28
#